data_AF-A0A2A2WBZ7-F1
#
_entry.id   AF-A0A2A2WBZ7-F1
#
_cell.length_a   1.000
_cell.length_b   1.000
_cell.length_c   1.000
_cell.angle_alpha   90.00
_cell.angle_beta   90.00
_cell.angle_gamma   90.00
#
_symmetry.space_group_name_H-M   'P 1'
#
loop_
_entity.id
_entity.type
_entity.pdbx_description
1 polymer ?
#
loop_
_entity_poly.entity_id
_entity_poly.type
_entity_poly.pdbx_seq_one_letter_code
_entity_poly.pdbx_strand_id
1 'polypeptide(L)'
;MWGRVVEIMTAVWLAASPFVFQVQGSDSFVLIDSLVALLIVILSGLSYWHPTRHAHLLILVVATGLTLWGRFAELPPPPIHQNHIVVGLFLLMIAIIPNAASRPPLAWRSSAGSH
;
A
#
# COMPACT_ATOMS: atom_id res chain seq x y z
N MET A 1 9.67 -8.20 8.42
CA MET A 1 8.51 -7.32 8.15
C MET A 1 8.77 -6.49 6.89
N TRP A 2 9.29 -7.13 5.83
CA TRP A 2 9.72 -6.43 4.63
C TRP A 2 8.52 -5.84 3.86
N GLY A 3 7.37 -6.52 3.86
CA GLY A 3 6.16 -6.06 3.16
C GLY A 3 5.68 -4.67 3.63
N ARG A 4 5.67 -4.42 4.95
CA ARG A 4 5.27 -3.10 5.49
C ARG A 4 6.21 -1.98 5.06
N VAL A 5 7.51 -2.26 4.99
CA VAL A 5 8.51 -1.31 4.47
C VAL A 5 8.26 -1.01 3.00
N VAL A 6 8.00 -2.04 2.20
CA VAL A 6 7.70 -1.88 0.76
C VAL A 6 6.43 -1.06 0.53
N GLU A 7 5.40 -1.22 1.35
CA GLU A 7 4.19 -0.37 1.27
C GLU A 7 4.48 1.10 1.58
N ILE A 8 5.31 1.37 2.59
CA ILE A 8 5.72 2.74 2.92
C ILE A 8 6.53 3.35 1.77
N MET A 9 7.47 2.60 1.20
CA MET A 9 8.22 3.04 0.01
C MET A 9 7.29 3.34 -1.16
N THR A 10 6.27 2.50 -1.36
CA THR A 10 5.25 2.68 -2.40
C THR A 10 4.38 3.91 -2.15
N ALA A 11 4.03 4.18 -0.89
CA ALA A 11 3.30 5.39 -0.50
C ALA A 11 4.14 6.67 -0.73
N VAL A 12 5.43 6.62 -0.41
CA VAL A 12 6.36 7.73 -0.71
C VAL A 12 6.45 7.96 -2.22
N TRP A 13 6.53 6.89 -3.02
CA TRP A 13 6.45 7.00 -4.48
C TRP A 13 5.13 7.65 -4.94
N LEU A 14 3.99 7.22 -4.40
CA LEU A 14 2.69 7.78 -4.74
C LEU A 14 2.66 9.30 -4.47
N ALA A 15 3.14 9.75 -3.31
CA ALA A 15 3.20 11.17 -2.96
C ALA A 15 4.15 11.98 -3.87
N ALA A 16 5.24 11.36 -4.37
CA ALA A 16 6.18 12.00 -5.27
C ALA A 16 5.73 11.98 -6.74
N SER A 17 4.88 11.03 -7.12
CA SER A 17 4.50 10.78 -8.52
C SER A 17 3.84 11.98 -9.23
N PRO A 18 3.04 12.86 -8.59
CA PRO A 18 2.49 14.05 -9.24
C PRO A 18 3.56 14.97 -9.86
N PHE A 19 4.73 15.08 -9.23
CA PHE A 19 5.83 15.91 -9.70
C PHE A 19 6.57 15.29 -10.88
N VAL A 20 6.62 13.96 -10.94
CA VAL A 20 7.24 13.20 -12.05
C VAL A 20 6.35 13.27 -13.29
N PHE A 21 5.04 13.10 -13.12
CA PHE A 21 4.07 13.15 -14.22
C PHE A 21 3.61 14.57 -14.58
N GLN A 22 4.21 15.59 -13.96
CA GLN A 22 3.96 17.00 -14.23
C GLN A 22 2.50 17.44 -14.01
N VAL A 23 1.79 16.80 -13.07
CA VAL A 23 0.39 17.10 -12.72
C VAL A 23 0.26 17.97 -11.45
N GLN A 24 1.36 18.52 -10.95
CA GLN A 24 1.37 19.40 -9.77
C GLN A 24 0.59 20.71 -9.94
N GLY A 25 0.23 21.08 -11.17
CA GLY A 25 -0.66 22.22 -11.44
C GLY A 25 -2.13 21.96 -11.08
N SER A 26 -2.48 20.71 -10.77
CA SER A 26 -3.80 20.34 -10.25
C SER A 26 -3.71 20.05 -8.76
N ASP A 27 -4.18 21.00 -7.94
CA ASP A 27 -4.21 20.89 -6.48
C ASP A 27 -4.92 19.62 -6.01
N SER A 28 -5.96 19.19 -6.74
CA SER A 28 -6.70 17.97 -6.43
C SER A 28 -5.84 16.71 -6.53
N PHE A 29 -5.01 16.57 -7.57
CA PHE A 29 -4.15 15.38 -7.71
C PHE A 29 -3.10 15.32 -6.61
N VAL A 30 -2.42 16.43 -6.34
CA VAL A 30 -1.40 16.50 -5.28
C VAL A 30 -2.02 16.18 -3.92
N LEU A 31 -3.17 16.78 -3.60
CA LEU A 31 -3.84 16.58 -2.32
C LEU A 31 -4.31 15.13 -2.16
N ILE A 32 -5.00 14.56 -3.16
CA ILE A 32 -5.53 13.20 -3.09
C ILE A 32 -4.39 12.20 -2.97
N ASP A 33 -3.37 12.27 -3.83
CA ASP A 33 -2.24 11.34 -3.78
C ASP A 33 -1.47 11.45 -2.45
N SER A 34 -1.33 12.66 -1.90
CA SER A 34 -0.71 12.87 -0.58
C SER A 34 -1.53 12.27 0.56
N LEU A 35 -2.86 12.43 0.54
CA LEU A 35 -3.75 11.86 1.56
C LEU A 35 -3.78 10.34 1.49
N VAL A 36 -3.83 9.77 0.29
CA VAL A 36 -3.80 8.32 0.08
C VAL A 36 -2.44 7.75 0.51
N ALA A 37 -1.33 8.41 0.16
CA ALA A 37 -0.01 8.04 0.63
C ALA A 37 0.08 8.06 2.17
N LEU A 38 -0.38 9.14 2.80
CA LEU A 38 -0.42 9.27 4.26
C LEU A 38 -1.23 8.14 4.90
N LEU A 39 -2.41 7.84 4.34
CA LEU A 39 -3.25 6.74 4.80
C LEU A 39 -2.52 5.39 4.74
N ILE A 40 -1.83 5.09 3.63
CA ILE A 40 -1.06 3.84 3.48
C ILE A 40 0.08 3.78 4.52
N VAL A 41 0.80 4.89 4.73
CA VAL A 41 1.87 4.97 5.75
C VAL A 41 1.30 4.71 7.14
N ILE A 42 0.18 5.32 7.50
CA ILE A 42 -0.48 5.13 8.80
C ILE A 42 -0.93 3.67 8.97
N LEU A 43 -1.60 3.09 7.98
CA LEU A 43 -2.08 1.70 8.05
C LEU A 43 -0.92 0.69 8.15
N SER A 44 0.14 0.91 7.37
CA SER A 44 1.36 0.10 7.42
C SER A 44 2.07 0.25 8.78
N GLY A 45 2.19 1.47 9.30
CA GLY A 45 2.76 1.77 10.61
C GLY A 45 1.98 1.17 11.77
N LEU A 46 0.66 1.33 11.78
CA LEU A 46 -0.23 0.75 12.80
C LEU A 46 -0.17 -0.78 12.81
N SER A 47 0.14 -1.42 11.69
CA SER A 47 0.25 -2.87 11.62
C SER A 47 1.40 -3.45 12.46
N TYR A 48 2.39 -2.63 12.84
CA TYR A 48 3.47 -3.06 13.74
C TYR A 48 2.98 -3.28 15.17
N TRP A 49 1.92 -2.60 15.58
CA TRP A 49 1.36 -2.73 16.92
C TRP A 49 0.45 -3.95 17.00
N HIS A 50 0.62 -4.77 18.05
CA HIS A 50 -0.10 -6.03 18.23
C HIS A 50 -1.65 -5.94 18.11
N PRO A 51 -2.36 -4.98 18.72
CA PRO A 51 -3.83 -4.90 18.60
C PRO A 51 -4.28 -4.57 17.17
N THR A 52 -3.50 -3.77 16.44
CA THR A 52 -3.81 -3.31 15.07
C THR A 52 -3.03 -4.06 14.00
N ARG A 53 -2.54 -5.28 14.29
CA ARG A 53 -1.70 -6.05 13.36
C ARG A 53 -2.35 -6.31 11.99
N HIS A 54 -3.68 -6.30 11.92
CA HIS A 54 -4.45 -6.48 10.68
C HIS A 54 -4.83 -5.17 9.98
N ALA A 55 -4.43 -4.00 10.50
CA ALA A 55 -4.74 -2.69 9.90
C ALA A 55 -4.27 -2.60 8.45
N HIS A 56 -3.18 -3.29 8.12
CA HIS A 56 -2.68 -3.37 6.77
C HIS A 56 -3.65 -4.01 5.76
N LEU A 57 -4.61 -4.83 6.18
CA LEU A 57 -5.61 -5.40 5.27
C LEU A 57 -6.52 -4.32 4.67
N LEU A 58 -6.65 -3.16 5.33
CA LEU A 58 -7.36 -2.01 4.75
C LEU A 58 -6.64 -1.42 3.54
N ILE A 59 -5.33 -1.67 3.39
CA ILE A 59 -4.58 -1.30 2.18
C ILE A 59 -5.14 -2.04 0.96
N LEU A 60 -5.73 -3.24 1.11
CA LEU A 60 -6.39 -3.93 -0.01
C LEU A 60 -7.55 -3.11 -0.58
N VAL A 61 -8.33 -2.45 0.28
CA VAL A 61 -9.44 -1.60 -0.13
C VAL A 61 -8.92 -0.36 -0.84
N VAL A 62 -7.92 0.32 -0.26
CA VAL A 62 -7.27 1.50 -0.85
C VAL A 62 -6.66 1.17 -2.21
N ALA A 63 -5.93 0.06 -2.30
CA ALA A 63 -5.26 -0.38 -3.51
C ALA A 63 -6.24 -0.77 -4.61
N THR A 64 -7.34 -1.46 -4.27
CA THR A 64 -8.44 -1.74 -5.20
C THR A 64 -9.05 -0.44 -5.72
N GLY A 65 -9.30 0.52 -4.82
CA GLY A 65 -9.81 1.84 -5.18
C GLY A 65 -8.89 2.58 -6.16
N LEU A 66 -7.58 2.61 -5.89
CA LEU A 66 -6.58 3.20 -6.79
C LEU A 66 -6.58 2.53 -8.17
N THR A 67 -6.58 1.20 -8.22
CA THR A 67 -6.57 0.45 -9.49
C THR A 67 -7.82 0.70 -10.31
N LEU A 68 -9.00 0.68 -9.68
CA LEU A 68 -10.27 0.95 -10.37
C LEU A 68 -10.35 2.42 -10.81
N TRP A 69 -9.96 3.36 -9.95
CA TRP A 69 -9.96 4.78 -10.28
C TRP A 69 -9.05 5.07 -11.48
N GLY A 70 -7.78 4.63 -11.44
CA GLY A 70 -6.87 4.81 -12.57
C GLY A 70 -7.34 4.15 -13.87
N ARG A 71 -8.13 3.06 -13.77
CA ARG A 71 -8.67 2.40 -14.96
C ARG A 71 -9.89 3.11 -15.56
N PHE A 72 -10.75 3.70 -14.73
CA PHE A 72 -12.07 4.17 -15.17
C PHE A 72 -12.24 5.69 -15.16
N ALA A 73 -11.29 6.47 -14.60
CA ALA A 73 -11.38 7.93 -14.55
C ALA A 73 -11.32 8.59 -15.93
N GLU A 74 -10.49 8.07 -16.85
CA GLU A 74 -10.31 8.62 -18.19
C GLU A 74 -9.90 7.52 -19.18
N LEU A 75 -10.37 7.60 -20.43
CA LEU A 75 -10.11 6.63 -21.49
C LEU A 75 -9.63 7.34 -22.78
N PRO A 76 -8.41 7.08 -23.27
CA PRO A 76 -7.39 6.18 -22.69
C PRO A 76 -6.78 6.75 -21.40
N PRO A 77 -6.35 5.90 -20.44
CA PRO A 77 -5.82 6.39 -19.17
C PRO A 77 -4.48 7.12 -19.40
N PRO A 78 -4.36 8.40 -18.98
CA PRO A 78 -3.10 9.14 -19.05
C PRO A 78 -2.03 8.54 -18.13
N PRO A 79 -0.75 8.92 -18.28
CA PRO A 79 0.36 8.34 -17.52
C PRO A 79 0.17 8.34 -15.99
N ILE A 80 -0.43 9.39 -15.42
CA ILE A 80 -0.72 9.45 -13.97
C ILE A 80 -1.70 8.36 -13.53
N HIS A 81 -2.74 8.11 -14.32
CA HIS A 81 -3.72 7.07 -14.05
C HIS A 81 -3.16 5.67 -14.29
N GLN A 82 -2.26 5.50 -15.26
CA GLN A 82 -1.48 4.25 -15.40
C GLN A 82 -0.59 3.99 -14.18
N ASN A 83 0.03 5.03 -13.62
CA ASN A 83 0.78 4.93 -12.37
C ASN A 83 -0.12 4.50 -11.19
N HIS A 84 -1.32 5.08 -11.05
CA HIS A 84 -2.28 4.63 -10.02
C HIS A 84 -2.65 3.15 -10.15
N ILE A 85 -2.83 2.65 -11.38
CA ILE A 85 -3.07 1.23 -11.64
C ILE A 85 -1.90 0.38 -11.15
N VAL A 86 -0.67 0.71 -11.55
CA VAL A 86 0.54 -0.06 -11.21
C VAL A 86 0.78 -0.04 -9.70
N VAL A 87 0.68 1.13 -9.07
CA VAL A 87 0.82 1.30 -7.62
C VAL A 87 -0.23 0.47 -6.87
N GLY A 88 -1.50 0.54 -7.30
CA GLY A 88 -2.58 -0.25 -6.70
C GLY A 88 -2.33 -1.75 -6.83
N LEU A 89 -1.95 -2.25 -8.00
CA LEU A 89 -1.64 -3.68 -8.19
C LEU A 89 -0.46 -4.12 -7.32
N PHE A 90 0.58 -3.30 -7.22
CA PHE A 90 1.74 -3.61 -6.38
C PHE A 90 1.35 -3.68 -4.89
N LEU A 91 0.55 -2.73 -4.41
CA LEU A 91 0.03 -2.76 -3.05
C LEU A 91 -0.86 -3.98 -2.78
N LEU A 92 -1.71 -4.39 -3.73
CA LEU A 92 -2.54 -5.60 -3.61
C LEU A 92 -1.68 -6.85 -3.40
N MET A 93 -0.58 -6.99 -4.14
CA MET A 93 0.34 -8.12 -4.00
C MET A 93 0.99 -8.18 -2.61
N ILE A 94 1.41 -7.03 -2.09
CA ILE A 94 2.16 -6.95 -0.83
C ILE A 94 1.24 -6.97 0.40
N ALA A 95 0.06 -6.35 0.32
CA ALA A 95 -0.86 -6.24 1.45
C ALA A 95 -1.40 -7.60 1.92
N ILE A 96 -1.42 -8.63 1.05
CA ILE A 96 -1.82 -10.00 1.45
C ILE A 96 -0.77 -10.67 2.35
N ILE A 97 0.50 -10.22 2.31
CA ILE A 97 1.60 -10.89 3.01
C ILE A 97 1.52 -10.62 4.52
N PRO A 98 1.38 -11.65 5.37
CA PRO A 98 1.25 -11.47 6.81
C PRO A 98 2.48 -10.81 7.45
N ASN A 99 2.27 -10.03 8.50
CA ASN A 99 3.35 -9.35 9.24
C ASN A 99 4.43 -10.30 9.78
N ALA A 100 4.04 -11.52 10.13
CA ALA A 100 4.92 -12.54 10.67
C ALA A 100 5.46 -13.54 9.62
N ALA A 101 5.38 -13.23 8.32
CA ALA A 101 5.83 -14.14 7.25
C ALA A 101 7.32 -14.53 7.34
N SER A 102 8.14 -13.72 8.01
CA SER A 102 9.57 -14.03 8.26
C SER A 102 9.79 -14.95 9.47
N ARG A 103 8.75 -15.29 10.23
CA ARG A 103 8.84 -16.20 11.39
C ARG A 103 8.26 -17.57 11.01
N PRO A 104 8.80 -18.67 11.55
CA PRO A 104 8.23 -19.99 11.33
C PRO A 104 6.77 -20.06 11.81
N PRO A 105 5.92 -20.95 11.26
CA PRO A 105 4.55 -21.14 11.70
C PRO A 105 4.44 -21.34 13.21
N LEU A 106 3.35 -20.88 13.83
CA LEU A 106 3.15 -20.99 15.28
C LEU A 106 3.21 -22.44 15.77
N ALA A 107 2.65 -23.39 14.99
CA ALA A 107 2.67 -24.82 15.29
C ALA A 107 4.08 -25.41 15.40
N TRP A 108 5.05 -24.88 14.65
CA TRP A 108 6.45 -25.33 14.72
C TRP A 108 7.15 -24.77 15.96
N ARG A 109 6.75 -23.57 16.39
CA ARG A 109 7.31 -22.91 17.59
C ARG A 109 6.79 -23.54 18.89
N SER A 110 5.53 -23.96 18.94
CA SER A 110 4.97 -24.62 20.12
C SER A 110 5.60 -25.99 20.38
N SER A 111 5.99 -26.71 19.33
CA SER A 111 6.56 -28.06 19.43
C SER A 111 8.04 -28.07 19.86
N ALA A 112 8.77 -26.98 19.61
CA ALA A 112 10.18 -26.86 20.00
C ALA A 112 10.37 -26.49 21.48
N GLY A 113 9.33 -26.01 22.17
CA GLY A 113 9.36 -25.61 23.58
C GLY A 113 8.90 -26.67 24.58
N SER A 114 8.53 -27.87 24.11
CA SER A 114 8.07 -28.99 24.93
C SER A 114 9.14 -30.08 25.13
N HIS A 115 10.42 -29.71 25.07
CA HIS A 115 11.57 -30.58 25.36
C HIS A 115 12.36 -30.06 26.56
#